data_AF-A0A369UJ52-F1
#
_entry.id   AF-A0A369UJ52-F1
#
_cell.length_a   1.000
_cell.length_b   1.000
_cell.length_c   1.000
_cell.angle_alpha   90.00
_cell.angle_beta   90.00
_cell.angle_gamma   90.00
#
_symmetry.space_group_name_H-M   'P 1'
#
loop_
_entity.id
_entity.type
_entity.pdbx_description
1 polymer ?
#
loop_
_entity_poly.entity_id
_entity_poly.type
_entity_poly.pdbx_seq_one_letter_code
_entity_poly.pdbx_strand_id
1 'polypeptide(L)'
;MIEISFGKLVLLALVALIVLGPEKLPGVARTAGALLRRARNGWDNVRAEVERELQVEEIKRHAREAAARAEAAQAELNATVNKVREPFAQAATIAAPSTASPPVDAETASTGTPTEALTSPSTHDGPPKEVPHGGT
;
A
#
# COMPACT_ATOMS: atom_id res chain seq x y z
N MET A 1 10.07 -1.54 -5.87
CA MET A 1 10.56 -0.46 -6.74
C MET A 1 9.36 0.34 -7.22
N ILE A 2 9.44 1.66 -7.43
CA ILE A 2 8.27 2.43 -7.89
C ILE A 2 8.20 2.38 -9.41
N GLU A 3 7.35 1.51 -9.93
CA GLU A 3 7.12 1.34 -11.37
C GLU A 3 6.24 2.47 -11.91
N ILE A 4 6.86 3.60 -12.23
CA ILE A 4 6.25 4.74 -12.91
C ILE A 4 5.97 4.35 -14.37
N SER A 5 4.84 3.68 -14.60
CA SER A 5 4.28 3.46 -15.93
C SER A 5 3.50 4.70 -16.37
N PHE A 6 3.56 5.04 -17.67
CA PHE A 6 2.85 6.17 -18.25
C PHE A 6 1.34 6.17 -17.91
N GLY A 7 0.70 5.00 -17.92
CA GLY A 7 -0.71 4.86 -17.53
C GLY A 7 -0.99 5.28 -16.07
N LYS A 8 -0.05 5.01 -15.14
CA LYS A 8 -0.17 5.46 -13.75
C LYS A 8 -0.05 6.99 -13.63
N LEU A 9 0.81 7.63 -14.44
CA LEU A 9 0.92 9.09 -14.48
C LEU A 9 -0.34 9.76 -15.02
N VAL A 10 -0.93 9.23 -16.09
CA VAL A 10 -2.19 9.74 -16.66
C VAL A 10 -3.33 9.60 -15.65
N LEU A 11 -3.45 8.45 -14.99
CA LEU A 11 -4.46 8.23 -13.94
C LEU A 11 -4.29 9.21 -12.77
N LEU A 12 -3.05 9.41 -12.29
CA LEU A 12 -2.75 10.36 -11.21
C LEU A 12 -3.07 11.81 -11.60
N ALA A 13 -2.73 12.21 -12.84
CA ALA A 13 -3.08 13.52 -13.37
C ALA A 13 -4.60 13.72 -13.43
N LEU A 14 -5.37 12.70 -13.83
CA LEU A 14 -6.83 12.75 -13.88
C LEU A 14 -7.46 12.87 -12.49
N VAL A 15 -6.97 12.10 -11.50
CA VAL A 15 -7.40 12.22 -10.10
C VAL A 15 -7.08 13.60 -9.54
N ALA A 16 -5.88 14.14 -9.81
CA ALA A 16 -5.50 15.48 -9.38
C ALA A 16 -6.35 16.57 -10.06
N LEU A 17 -6.72 16.41 -11.34
CA LEU A 17 -7.64 17.30 -12.05
C LEU A 17 -9.04 17.33 -11.41
N ILE A 18 -9.54 16.19 -10.93
CA ILE A 18 -10.84 16.09 -10.26
C ILE A 18 -10.80 16.68 -8.84
N VAL A 19 -9.78 16.32 -8.05
CA VAL A 19 -9.70 16.71 -6.62
C VAL A 19 -9.29 18.17 -6.44
N LEU A 20 -8.31 18.66 -7.20
CA LEU A 20 -7.77 20.01 -7.06
C LEU A 20 -8.40 21.00 -8.07
N GLY A 21 -8.97 20.50 -9.16
CA GLY A 21 -9.54 21.28 -10.25
C GLY A 21 -8.51 21.63 -11.34
N PRO A 22 -8.92 21.67 -12.63
CA PRO A 22 -8.04 22.00 -13.75
C PRO A 22 -7.42 23.39 -13.70
N GLU A 23 -8.06 24.34 -13.01
CA GLU A 23 -7.56 25.71 -12.88
C GLU A 23 -6.48 25.86 -11.80
N LYS A 24 -6.47 25.00 -10.77
CA LYS A 24 -5.58 25.15 -9.61
C LYS A 24 -4.31 24.30 -9.73
N LEU A 25 -4.40 23.12 -10.36
CA LEU A 25 -3.25 22.29 -10.72
C LEU A 25 -2.09 23.06 -11.41
N PRO A 26 -2.32 23.84 -12.49
CA PRO A 26 -1.24 24.58 -13.16
C PRO A 26 -0.64 25.68 -12.28
N GLY A 27 -1.42 26.24 -11.34
CA GLY A 27 -0.93 27.16 -10.32
C GLY A 27 0.07 26.48 -9.37
N VAL A 28 -0.33 25.36 -8.77
CA VAL A 28 0.52 24.58 -7.86
C VAL A 28 1.78 24.07 -8.57
N ALA A 29 1.64 23.54 -9.79
CA ALA A 29 2.76 23.07 -10.60
C ALA A 29 3.76 24.19 -10.94
N ARG A 30 3.29 25.42 -11.22
CA ARG A 30 4.17 26.59 -11.41
C ARG A 30 4.91 26.97 -10.14
N THR A 31 4.24 27.03 -9.00
CA THR A 31 4.87 27.39 -7.71
C THR A 31 5.89 26.34 -7.27
N ALA A 32 5.52 25.06 -7.29
CA ALA A 32 6.43 23.96 -7.00
C ALA A 32 7.60 23.90 -7.99
N GLY A 33 7.33 24.11 -9.28
CA GLY A 33 8.36 24.17 -10.32
C GLY A 33 9.33 25.35 -10.16
N ALA A 34 8.87 26.51 -9.71
CA ALA A 34 9.71 27.67 -9.42
C ALA A 34 10.65 27.40 -8.22
N LEU A 35 10.14 26.76 -7.16
CA LEU A 35 10.94 26.34 -6.00
C LEU A 35 11.96 25.26 -6.38
N LEU A 36 11.54 24.23 -7.12
CA LEU A 36 12.42 23.15 -7.59
C LEU A 36 13.51 23.68 -8.54
N ARG A 37 13.17 24.63 -9.43
CA ARG A 37 14.16 25.31 -10.29
C ARG A 37 15.21 26.05 -9.45
N ARG A 38 14.78 26.81 -8.43
CA ARG A 38 15.72 27.52 -7.54
C ARG A 38 16.60 26.55 -6.75
N ALA A 39 16.05 25.44 -6.27
CA ALA A 39 16.83 24.39 -5.59
C ALA A 39 17.86 23.75 -6.52
N ARG A 40 17.46 23.41 -7.76
CA ARG A 40 18.34 22.81 -8.77
C ARG A 40 19.50 23.72 -9.14
N ASN A 41 19.23 24.99 -9.44
CA ASN A 41 20.26 26.00 -9.68
C ASN A 41 21.20 26.17 -8.46
N GLY A 42 20.70 26.03 -7.23
CA GLY A 42 21.54 26.02 -6.03
C GLY A 42 22.48 24.82 -5.96
N TRP A 43 22.02 23.62 -6.32
CA TRP A 43 22.85 22.42 -6.39
C TRP A 43 23.91 22.50 -7.49
N ASP A 44 23.55 23.04 -8.66
CA ASP A 44 24.48 23.23 -9.77
C ASP A 44 25.60 24.23 -9.40
N ASN A 45 25.28 25.31 -8.67
CA ASN A 45 26.27 26.25 -8.16
C ASN A 45 27.18 25.64 -7.07
N VAL A 46 26.62 24.91 -6.09
CA VAL A 46 27.42 24.20 -5.07
C VAL A 46 28.36 23.19 -5.73
N ARG A 47 27.89 22.49 -6.76
CA ARG A 47 28.72 21.56 -7.54
C ARG A 47 29.86 22.28 -8.26
N ALA A 48 29.58 23.44 -8.86
CA ALA A 48 30.59 24.25 -9.55
C ALA A 48 31.65 24.84 -8.61
N GLU A 49 31.28 25.25 -7.39
CA GLU A 49 32.24 25.76 -6.40
C GLU A 49 33.09 24.62 -5.81
N VAL A 50 32.46 23.47 -5.49
CA VAL A 50 33.16 22.28 -4.99
C VAL A 50 34.17 21.73 -6.01
N GLU A 51 33.81 21.65 -7.30
CA GLU A 51 34.71 21.23 -8.39
C GLU A 51 35.90 22.19 -8.59
N ARG A 52 35.79 23.44 -8.10
CA ARG A 52 36.75 24.52 -8.32
C ARG A 52 37.77 24.69 -7.19
N GLU A 53 37.44 24.25 -5.97
CA GLU A 53 38.34 24.34 -4.80
C GLU A 53 38.79 22.98 -4.25
N LEU A 54 38.07 21.88 -4.51
CA LEU A 54 38.42 20.53 -4.03
C LEU A 54 38.57 19.54 -5.18
N GLN A 55 39.75 18.90 -5.26
CA GLN A 55 39.97 17.80 -6.20
C GLN A 55 38.94 16.68 -5.99
N VAL A 56 38.44 16.15 -7.10
CA VAL A 56 37.21 15.35 -7.27
C VAL A 56 37.19 14.00 -6.49
N GLU A 57 38.24 13.67 -5.76
CA GLU A 57 38.42 12.36 -5.11
C GLU A 57 37.59 12.20 -3.82
N GLU A 58 37.57 13.19 -2.92
CA GLU A 58 37.06 12.99 -1.55
C GLU A 58 35.52 12.93 -1.45
N ILE A 59 34.79 13.91 -2.00
CA ILE A 59 33.32 13.88 -1.95
C ILE A 59 32.76 12.72 -2.80
N LYS A 60 33.43 12.38 -3.91
CA LYS A 60 33.09 11.20 -4.73
C LYS A 60 33.43 9.88 -4.03
N ARG A 61 34.36 9.88 -3.07
CA ARG A 61 34.62 8.75 -2.16
C ARG A 61 33.55 8.67 -1.08
N HIS A 62 33.24 9.75 -0.38
CA HIS A 62 32.16 9.75 0.64
C HIS A 62 30.78 9.41 0.06
N ALA A 63 30.45 9.89 -1.14
CA ALA A 63 29.22 9.51 -1.83
C ALA A 63 29.19 8.02 -2.19
N ARG A 64 30.33 7.44 -2.62
CA ARG A 64 30.45 6.00 -2.91
C ARG A 64 30.43 5.15 -1.63
N GLU A 65 31.07 5.59 -0.55
CA GLU A 65 31.00 4.92 0.76
C GLU A 65 29.58 4.97 1.35
N ALA A 66 28.86 6.08 1.20
CA ALA A 66 27.46 6.19 1.61
C ALA A 66 26.54 5.28 0.77
N ALA A 67 26.74 5.23 -0.55
CA ALA A 67 26.02 4.31 -1.43
C ALA A 67 26.29 2.84 -1.08
N ALA A 68 27.56 2.45 -0.90
CA ALA A 68 27.95 1.10 -0.52
C ALA A 68 27.40 0.68 0.86
N ARG A 69 27.36 1.61 1.84
CA ARG A 69 26.70 1.36 3.14
C ARG A 69 25.19 1.18 3.00
N ALA A 70 24.54 1.95 2.12
CA ALA A 70 23.10 1.80 1.86
C ALA A 70 22.78 0.47 1.16
N GLU A 71 23.60 0.04 0.20
CA GLU A 71 23.48 -1.27 -0.46
C GLU A 71 23.73 -2.42 0.53
N ALA A 72 24.77 -2.33 1.37
CA ALA A 72 25.05 -3.32 2.41
C ALA A 72 23.89 -3.44 3.42
N ALA A 73 23.33 -2.32 3.87
CA ALA A 73 22.16 -2.32 4.75
C ALA A 73 20.92 -2.93 4.07
N GLN A 74 20.68 -2.66 2.78
CA GLN A 74 19.61 -3.31 2.02
C GLN A 74 19.84 -4.82 1.87
N ALA A 75 21.07 -5.25 1.62
CA ALA A 75 21.43 -6.67 1.54
C ALA A 75 21.23 -7.39 2.88
N GLU A 76 21.65 -6.78 4.00
CA GLU A 76 21.45 -7.30 5.35
C GLU A 76 19.97 -7.37 5.75
N LEU A 77 19.19 -6.34 5.42
CA LEU A 77 17.74 -6.34 5.59
C LEU A 77 17.07 -7.47 4.80
N ASN A 78 17.41 -7.62 3.51
CA ASN A 78 16.87 -8.70 2.67
C ASN A 78 17.30 -10.10 3.18
N ALA A 79 18.54 -10.26 3.62
CA ALA A 79 19.04 -11.51 4.21
C ALA A 79 18.32 -11.83 5.53
N THR A 80 18.06 -10.82 6.36
CA THR A 80 17.31 -10.96 7.62
C THR A 80 15.86 -11.33 7.36
N VAL A 81 15.19 -10.65 6.41
CA VAL A 81 13.81 -10.97 5.99
C VAL A 81 13.71 -12.40 5.46
N ASN A 82 14.66 -12.86 4.64
CA ASN A 82 14.68 -14.24 4.15
C ASN A 82 14.95 -15.26 5.28
N LYS A 83 15.90 -14.98 6.19
CA LYS A 83 16.18 -15.83 7.36
C LYS A 83 15.03 -15.90 8.36
N VAL A 84 14.16 -14.89 8.44
CA VAL A 84 12.93 -14.93 9.23
C VAL A 84 11.82 -15.64 8.46
N ARG A 85 11.77 -15.47 7.13
CA ARG A 85 10.77 -16.12 6.27
C ARG A 85 10.92 -17.63 6.19
N GLU A 86 12.13 -18.19 6.20
CA GLU A 86 12.32 -19.66 6.19
C GLU A 86 11.70 -20.39 7.40
N PRO A 87 12.00 -20.06 8.67
CA PRO A 87 11.38 -20.70 9.82
C PRO A 87 9.88 -20.38 9.92
N PHE A 88 9.44 -19.18 9.51
CA PHE A 88 8.00 -18.89 9.42
C PHE A 88 7.30 -19.68 8.32
N ALA A 89 7.94 -19.94 7.17
CA ALA A 89 7.38 -20.75 6.09
C ALA A 89 7.31 -22.23 6.49
N GLN A 90 8.35 -22.76 7.15
CA GLN A 90 8.31 -24.12 7.70
C GLN A 90 7.24 -24.23 8.81
N ALA A 91 7.15 -23.25 9.72
CA ALA A 91 6.08 -23.21 10.72
C ALA A 91 4.69 -23.11 10.08
N ALA A 92 4.52 -22.32 9.01
CA ALA A 92 3.27 -22.20 8.28
C ALA A 92 2.91 -23.47 7.48
N THR A 93 3.89 -24.22 6.97
CA THR A 93 3.68 -25.54 6.34
C THR A 93 3.31 -26.60 7.38
N ILE A 94 3.92 -26.58 8.57
CA ILE A 94 3.57 -27.49 9.68
C ILE A 94 2.20 -27.13 10.28
N ALA A 95 1.85 -25.84 10.31
CA ALA A 95 0.57 -25.32 10.79
C ALA A 95 -0.50 -25.18 9.68
N ALA A 96 -0.27 -25.71 8.48
CA ALA A 96 -1.27 -25.83 7.43
C ALA A 96 -1.89 -27.23 7.49
N PRO A 97 -3.01 -27.45 8.22
CA PRO A 97 -3.69 -28.72 8.20
C PRO A 97 -4.31 -28.97 6.82
N SER A 98 -3.68 -29.87 6.06
CA SER A 98 -4.36 -30.64 5.02
C SER A 98 -5.40 -31.55 5.66
N THR A 99 -6.52 -30.99 6.11
CA THR A 99 -7.73 -31.76 6.45
C THR A 99 -8.48 -32.07 5.16
N ALA A 100 -7.88 -32.92 4.33
CA ALA A 100 -8.59 -33.73 3.36
C ALA A 100 -9.00 -35.03 4.06
N SER A 101 -10.28 -35.13 4.45
CA SER A 101 -10.95 -36.33 4.97
C SER A 101 -11.06 -37.43 3.88
N PRO A 102 -11.63 -38.64 4.12
CA PRO A 102 -12.01 -39.33 5.38
C PRO A 102 -11.20 -40.67 5.44
N PRO A 103 -11.70 -41.87 5.88
CA PRO A 103 -12.78 -42.24 6.82
C PRO A 103 -12.32 -43.23 7.93
N VAL A 104 -13.22 -43.55 8.86
CA VAL A 104 -13.50 -44.92 9.35
C VAL A 104 -14.89 -44.95 9.98
N ASP A 105 -15.64 -46.00 9.66
CA ASP A 105 -17.05 -46.17 10.03
C ASP A 105 -17.26 -46.57 11.50
N ALA A 106 -18.33 -46.01 12.08
CA ALA A 106 -19.13 -46.65 13.10
C ALA A 106 -20.60 -46.33 12.82
N GLU A 107 -21.17 -47.13 11.93
CA GLU A 107 -22.51 -47.73 11.99
C GLU A 107 -23.41 -47.35 13.22
N THR A 108 -24.73 -47.15 13.10
CA THR A 108 -25.66 -47.67 12.07
C THR A 108 -26.92 -46.76 11.89
N ALA A 109 -27.20 -46.40 10.63
CA ALA A 109 -28.51 -46.28 9.97
C ALA A 109 -29.62 -45.26 10.36
N SER A 110 -30.18 -44.70 9.27
CA SER A 110 -31.63 -44.46 9.00
C SER A 110 -32.34 -43.27 9.68
N THR A 111 -33.23 -42.52 9.02
CA THR A 111 -33.68 -42.46 7.60
C THR A 111 -34.46 -41.14 7.38
N GLY A 112 -34.54 -40.63 6.15
CA GLY A 112 -35.48 -39.57 5.75
C GLY A 112 -34.79 -38.25 5.38
N THR A 113 -34.25 -38.10 4.17
CA THR A 113 -34.95 -37.69 2.92
C THR A 113 -35.25 -36.18 2.86
N PRO A 114 -34.78 -35.46 1.82
CA PRO A 114 -34.92 -34.01 1.71
C PRO A 114 -36.29 -33.60 1.16
N THR A 115 -36.88 -32.56 1.76
CA THR A 115 -38.19 -31.97 1.49
C THR A 115 -38.13 -30.67 2.31
N GLU A 116 -38.34 -29.44 1.86
CA GLU A 116 -39.00 -28.79 0.73
C GLU A 116 -38.75 -27.28 1.02
N ALA A 117 -38.46 -26.43 0.03
CA ALA A 117 -39.31 -25.31 -0.46
C ALA A 117 -40.08 -24.47 0.60
N LEU A 118 -40.76 -23.41 0.16
CA LEU A 118 -41.32 -22.32 0.97
C LEU A 118 -40.22 -21.34 1.45
N THR A 119 -39.96 -20.18 0.83
CA THR A 119 -40.89 -19.16 0.30
C THR A 119 -42.12 -18.92 1.16
N SER A 120 -42.04 -17.95 2.08
CA SER A 120 -42.96 -16.81 2.05
C SER A 120 -42.43 -15.61 2.86
N PRO A 121 -42.79 -14.38 2.47
CA PRO A 121 -42.45 -13.17 3.21
C PRO A 121 -43.35 -13.00 4.44
N SER A 122 -42.92 -12.17 5.40
CA SER A 122 -43.82 -11.65 6.42
C SER A 122 -43.46 -10.21 6.77
N THR A 123 -44.21 -9.30 6.16
CA THR A 123 -44.35 -7.92 6.62
C THR A 123 -45.09 -7.90 7.95
N HIS A 124 -44.39 -7.50 9.01
CA HIS A 124 -44.94 -7.16 10.32
C HIS A 124 -43.81 -6.42 11.06
N ASP A 125 -43.97 -5.33 11.79
CA ASP A 125 -45.03 -4.36 12.08
C ASP A 125 -44.32 -3.26 12.91
N GLY A 126 -44.90 -2.07 13.07
CA GLY A 126 -44.32 -0.99 13.88
C GLY A 126 -44.62 -1.09 15.39
N PRO A 127 -44.55 0.01 16.18
CA PRO A 127 -44.09 1.36 15.82
C PRO A 127 -42.92 1.88 16.72
N PRO A 128 -43.17 2.39 17.95
CA PRO A 128 -43.51 3.78 18.27
C PRO A 128 -42.32 4.77 18.29
N LYS A 129 -42.49 5.95 17.66
CA LYS A 129 -41.68 7.17 17.86
C LYS A 129 -42.54 8.43 17.63
N GLU A 130 -43.37 8.86 18.59
CA GLU A 130 -44.01 10.17 18.47
C GLU A 130 -44.42 10.83 19.80
N VAL A 131 -43.67 11.87 20.16
CA VAL A 131 -43.95 13.06 20.99
C VAL A 131 -42.69 13.95 20.87
N PRO A 132 -42.73 15.31 20.92
CA PRO A 132 -43.59 16.07 21.84
C PRO A 132 -44.10 17.49 21.41
N HIS A 133 -44.91 18.07 22.31
CA HIS A 133 -45.11 19.52 22.62
C HIS A 133 -46.12 20.40 21.86
N GLY A 134 -46.81 21.23 22.67
CA GLY A 134 -47.74 22.30 22.31
C GLY A 134 -49.20 21.96 22.68
N GLY A 135 -49.92 22.65 23.57
CA GLY A 135 -49.58 23.83 24.37
C GLY A 135 -50.77 24.80 24.40
N THR A 136 -51.36 24.99 25.59
CA THR A 136 -52.62 25.72 25.92
C THR A 136 -53.91 25.17 25.32
#